data_AF-A0A7G1KMR0-F1
#
_entry.id   AF-A0A7G1KMR0-F1
#
_cell.length_a   1.000
_cell.length_b   1.000
_cell.length_c   1.000
_cell.angle_alpha   90.00
_cell.angle_beta   90.00
_cell.angle_gamma   90.00
#
_symmetry.space_group_name_H-M   'P 1'
#
loop_
_entity.id
_entity.type
_entity.pdbx_description
1 polymer ?
#
loop_
_entity_poly.entity_id
_entity_poly.type
_entity_poly.pdbx_seq_one_letter_code
_entity_poly.pdbx_strand_id
1 'polypeptide(L)'
;MSDKDLPSTPQEVTAFMDRLAFGDGPVPADQVPPPLRPDEDIMITSSIRLPLRLHARLKELAGERGIGLSTLVREWLEAAIAELDDDQLISRAEARMALARLHAARRAG
;
A
#
# COMPACT_ATOMS: atom_id res chain seq x y z
N MET A 1 -23.19 8.31 -10.38
CA MET A 1 -23.82 7.46 -11.41
C MET A 1 -24.46 6.31 -10.69
N SER A 2 -25.76 6.10 -10.87
CA SER A 2 -26.47 4.99 -10.20
C SER A 2 -26.27 3.72 -11.02
N ASP A 3 -26.25 2.55 -10.37
CA ASP A 3 -26.11 1.22 -11.02
C ASP A 3 -27.13 0.96 -12.16
N LYS A 4 -28.20 1.75 -12.22
CA LYS A 4 -29.24 1.68 -13.25
C LYS A 4 -28.79 2.13 -14.65
N ASP A 5 -27.64 2.79 -14.77
CA ASP A 5 -27.15 3.33 -16.06
C ASP A 5 -26.14 2.41 -16.78
N LEU A 6 -25.82 1.25 -16.20
CA LEU A 6 -24.86 0.29 -16.75
C LEU A 6 -25.57 -0.83 -17.54
N PRO A 7 -25.13 -1.13 -18.77
CA PRO A 7 -25.72 -2.18 -19.58
C PRO A 7 -25.51 -3.55 -18.92
N SER A 8 -26.59 -4.32 -18.78
CA SER A 8 -26.62 -5.62 -18.08
C SER A 8 -26.89 -6.80 -19.01
N THR A 9 -27.28 -6.53 -20.27
CA THR A 9 -27.47 -7.56 -21.30
C THR A 9 -26.52 -7.38 -22.50
N PRO A 10 -26.22 -8.43 -23.27
CA PRO A 10 -25.38 -8.30 -24.47
C PRO A 10 -25.91 -7.27 -25.47
N GLN A 11 -27.25 -7.18 -25.64
CA GLN A 11 -27.89 -6.21 -26.53
C GLN A 11 -27.71 -4.77 -26.04
N GLU A 12 -27.83 -4.55 -24.72
CA GLU A 12 -27.59 -3.24 -24.11
C GLU A 12 -26.13 -2.82 -24.22
N VAL A 13 -25.18 -3.77 -24.07
CA VAL A 13 -23.76 -3.51 -24.28
C VAL A 13 -23.50 -3.07 -25.72
N THR A 14 -24.05 -3.78 -26.71
CA THR A 14 -23.91 -3.40 -28.12
C THR A 14 -24.48 -2.01 -28.38
N ALA A 15 -25.70 -1.72 -27.94
CA ALA A 15 -26.31 -0.41 -28.10
C ALA A 15 -25.57 0.72 -27.35
N PHE A 16 -24.87 0.41 -26.25
CA PHE A 16 -23.98 1.34 -25.58
C PHE A 16 -22.72 1.61 -26.40
N MET A 17 -22.06 0.55 -26.87
CA MET A 17 -20.83 0.65 -27.67
C MET A 17 -21.06 1.40 -29.00
N ASP A 18 -22.20 1.19 -29.66
CA ASP A 18 -22.55 1.85 -30.92
C ASP A 18 -22.70 3.38 -30.78
N ARG A 19 -22.90 3.89 -29.55
CA ARG A 19 -23.02 5.33 -29.27
C ARG A 19 -21.71 5.98 -28.85
N LEU A 20 -20.63 5.22 -28.70
CA LEU A 20 -19.33 5.76 -28.32
C LEU A 20 -18.70 6.50 -29.50
N ALA A 21 -18.35 7.75 -29.28
CA ALA A 21 -17.55 8.55 -30.19
C ALA A 21 -16.19 8.84 -29.55
N PHE A 22 -15.11 8.56 -30.28
CA PHE A 22 -13.75 8.85 -29.85
C PHE A 22 -13.22 10.03 -30.67
N GLY A 23 -12.53 10.95 -30.00
CA GLY A 23 -11.85 12.07 -30.64
C GLY A 23 -10.41 12.16 -30.16
N ASP A 24 -9.52 12.63 -31.03
CA ASP A 24 -8.08 12.80 -30.73
C ASP A 24 -7.75 14.16 -30.06
N GLY A 25 -8.78 14.95 -29.74
CA GLY A 25 -8.63 16.24 -29.10
C GLY A 25 -8.25 16.13 -27.62
N PRO A 26 -7.63 17.18 -27.03
CA PRO A 26 -7.36 17.21 -25.60
C PRO A 26 -8.68 17.17 -24.81
N VAL A 27 -8.71 16.35 -23.76
CA VAL A 27 -9.86 16.25 -22.85
C VAL A 27 -9.99 17.56 -22.06
N PRO A 28 -11.20 18.14 -21.92
CA PRO A 28 -11.43 19.31 -21.06
C PRO A 28 -10.96 19.07 -19.62
N ALA A 29 -10.27 20.04 -19.02
CA ALA A 29 -9.63 19.89 -17.72
C ALA A 29 -10.59 19.53 -16.56
N ASP A 30 -11.87 19.92 -16.67
CA ASP A 30 -12.94 19.61 -15.72
C ASP A 30 -13.45 18.16 -15.84
N GLN A 31 -13.08 17.44 -16.91
CA GLN A 31 -13.43 16.05 -17.15
C GLN A 31 -12.25 15.10 -16.89
N VAL A 32 -11.06 15.64 -16.59
CA VAL A 32 -9.88 14.84 -16.21
C VAL A 32 -9.95 14.52 -14.72
N PRO A 33 -9.77 13.26 -14.31
CA PRO A 33 -9.64 12.91 -12.90
C PRO A 33 -8.52 13.73 -12.23
N PRO A 34 -8.69 14.16 -10.97
CA PRO A 34 -7.65 14.91 -10.28
C PRO A 34 -6.36 14.07 -10.20
N PRO A 35 -5.18 14.70 -10.33
CA PRO A 35 -3.92 14.01 -10.17
C PRO A 35 -3.79 13.50 -8.73
N LEU A 36 -3.24 12.29 -8.60
CA LEU A 36 -2.95 11.69 -7.30
C LEU A 36 -1.98 12.59 -6.52
N ARG A 37 -2.25 12.78 -5.23
CA ARG A 37 -1.36 13.55 -4.37
C ARG A 37 -0.19 12.67 -3.89
N PRO A 38 1.02 13.23 -3.69
CA PRO A 38 2.18 12.45 -3.25
C PRO A 38 1.99 11.74 -1.90
N ASP A 39 1.14 12.28 -1.03
CA ASP A 39 0.81 11.80 0.31
C ASP A 39 -0.47 10.95 0.36
N GLU A 40 -1.05 10.65 -0.79
CA GLU A 40 -2.28 9.87 -0.88
C GLU A 40 -1.98 8.38 -0.69
N ASP A 41 -2.52 7.78 0.37
CA ASP A 41 -2.37 6.36 0.68
C ASP A 41 -3.24 5.50 -0.26
N ILE A 42 -2.74 5.32 -1.48
CA ILE A 42 -3.39 4.50 -2.51
C ILE A 42 -2.90 3.06 -2.44
N MET A 43 -3.84 2.13 -2.36
CA MET A 43 -3.54 0.72 -2.49
C MET A 43 -3.21 0.38 -3.94
N ILE A 44 -1.98 -0.06 -4.21
CA ILE A 44 -1.57 -0.55 -5.52
C ILE A 44 -1.55 -2.08 -5.58
N THR A 45 -1.97 -2.64 -6.71
CA THR A 45 -1.81 -4.08 -6.96
C THR A 45 -0.38 -4.39 -7.35
N SER A 46 0.29 -5.21 -6.55
CA SER A 46 1.65 -5.69 -6.84
C SER A 46 1.66 -7.21 -6.95
N SER A 47 2.41 -7.73 -7.93
CA SER A 47 2.59 -9.17 -8.14
C SER A 47 3.98 -9.60 -7.70
N ILE A 48 4.05 -10.57 -6.80
CA ILE A 48 5.31 -11.17 -6.33
C ILE A 48 5.29 -12.68 -6.56
N ARG A 49 6.46 -13.27 -6.82
CA ARG A 49 6.61 -14.73 -6.92
C ARG A 49 6.95 -15.29 -5.55
N LEU A 50 6.20 -16.31 -5.11
CA LEU A 50 6.42 -17.00 -3.85
C LEU A 50 6.60 -18.50 -4.10
N PRO A 51 7.45 -19.20 -3.32
CA PRO A 51 7.44 -20.65 -3.28
C PRO A 51 6.05 -21.18 -2.92
N LEU A 52 5.60 -22.25 -3.57
CA LEU A 52 4.26 -22.81 -3.37
C LEU A 52 3.96 -23.15 -1.90
N ARG A 53 4.93 -23.73 -1.20
CA ARG A 53 4.78 -24.08 0.22
C ARG A 53 4.60 -22.85 1.12
N LEU A 54 5.30 -21.76 0.81
CA LEU A 54 5.15 -20.51 1.55
C LEU A 54 3.75 -19.93 1.33
N HIS A 55 3.30 -19.88 0.07
CA HIS A 55 1.96 -19.41 -0.27
C HIS A 55 0.85 -20.21 0.43
N ALA A 56 0.97 -21.55 0.46
CA ALA A 56 0.03 -22.41 1.17
C ALA A 56 -0.01 -22.09 2.67
N ARG A 57 1.16 -21.94 3.30
CA ARG A 57 1.23 -21.61 4.72
C ARG A 57 0.64 -20.24 5.04
N LEU A 58 0.87 -19.23 4.19
CA LEU A 58 0.28 -17.91 4.36
C LEU A 58 -1.26 -17.95 4.26
N LYS A 59 -1.81 -18.78 3.36
CA LYS A 59 -3.27 -18.98 3.27
C LYS A 59 -3.86 -19.61 4.52
N GLU A 60 -3.20 -20.62 5.08
CA GLU A 60 -3.63 -21.25 6.34
C GLU A 60 -3.66 -20.22 7.47
N LEU A 61 -2.56 -19.47 7.65
CA LEU A 61 -2.45 -18.45 8.69
C LEU A 61 -3.50 -17.33 8.54
N ALA A 62 -3.80 -16.93 7.30
CA ALA A 62 -4.86 -15.96 7.02
C ALA A 62 -6.23 -16.54 7.40
N GLY A 63 -6.47 -17.81 7.09
CA GLY A 63 -7.67 -18.55 7.48
C GLY A 63 -7.84 -18.71 8.99
N GLU A 64 -6.77 -19.05 9.71
CA GLU A 64 -6.72 -19.12 11.18
C GLU A 64 -7.10 -17.77 11.83
N ARG A 65 -6.77 -16.65 11.17
CA ARG A 65 -7.09 -15.29 11.62
C ARG A 65 -8.42 -14.73 11.09
N GLY A 66 -9.08 -15.44 10.18
CA GLY A 66 -10.33 -14.98 9.55
C GLY A 66 -10.16 -13.76 8.63
N ILE A 67 -8.96 -13.54 8.08
CA ILE A 67 -8.65 -12.41 7.20
C ILE A 67 -8.22 -12.87 5.80
N GLY A 68 -8.20 -11.94 4.83
CA GLY A 68 -7.69 -12.21 3.49
C GLY A 68 -6.17 -12.33 3.47
N LEU A 69 -5.65 -13.15 2.54
CA LEU A 69 -4.20 -13.31 2.34
C LEU A 69 -3.48 -11.98 2.09
N SER A 70 -4.06 -11.09 1.28
CA SER A 70 -3.49 -9.77 0.99
C SER A 70 -3.44 -8.89 2.24
N THR A 71 -4.45 -8.97 3.12
CA THR A 71 -4.46 -8.27 4.41
C THR A 71 -3.35 -8.80 5.31
N LEU A 72 -3.23 -10.12 5.46
CA LEU A 72 -2.17 -10.72 6.27
C LEU A 72 -0.77 -10.29 5.79
N VAL A 73 -0.52 -10.39 4.48
CA VAL A 73 0.78 -10.03 3.91
C VAL A 73 1.07 -8.54 4.10
N ARG A 74 0.08 -7.67 3.89
CA ARG A 74 0.23 -6.23 4.13
C ARG A 74 0.58 -5.92 5.59
N GLU A 75 -0.17 -6.44 6.55
CA GLU A 75 0.08 -6.21 7.98
C GLU A 75 1.50 -6.65 8.38
N TRP A 76 1.96 -7.78 7.85
CA TRP A 76 3.32 -8.25 8.13
C TRP A 76 4.40 -7.40 7.48
N LEU A 77 4.17 -6.87 6.28
CA LEU A 77 5.11 -5.95 5.63
C LEU A 77 5.17 -4.62 6.38
N GLU A 78 4.02 -4.06 6.78
CA GLU A 78 3.95 -2.84 7.58
C GLU A 78 4.67 -3.02 8.92
N ALA A 79 4.42 -4.13 9.62
CA ALA A 79 5.09 -4.45 10.88
C ALA A 79 6.62 -4.61 10.70
N ALA A 80 7.05 -5.29 9.64
CA ALA A 80 8.47 -5.48 9.36
C ALA A 80 9.17 -4.16 9.00
N ILE A 81 8.49 -3.26 8.26
CA ILE A 81 9.03 -1.93 7.94
C ILE A 81 9.09 -1.07 9.21
N ALA A 82 8.04 -1.06 10.02
CA ALA A 82 8.02 -0.33 11.29
C ALA A 82 9.15 -0.77 12.23
N GLU A 83 9.43 -2.08 12.31
CA GLU A 83 10.56 -2.61 13.08
C GLU A 83 11.91 -2.09 12.56
N LEU A 84 12.08 -1.99 11.23
CA LEU A 84 13.29 -1.45 10.61
C LEU A 84 13.43 0.07 10.80
N ASP A 85 12.31 0.81 10.80
CA ASP A 85 12.28 2.25 11.00
C ASP A 85 12.52 2.62 12.48
N ASP A 86 12.03 1.80 13.42
CA ASP A 86 12.28 1.93 14.87
C ASP A 86 13.74 1.61 15.24
N ASP A 87 14.46 0.88 14.39
CA ASP A 87 15.91 0.59 14.49
C ASP A 87 16.79 1.77 14.01
N GLN A 88 16.27 3.01 14.04
CA GLN A 88 17.03 4.24 13.75
C GLN A 88 18.36 4.26 14.51
N LEU A 89 19.42 3.94 13.78
CA LEU A 89 20.80 4.03 14.22
C LEU A 89 21.11 5.46 14.66
N ILE A 90 21.38 5.64 15.96
CA ILE A 90 21.86 6.93 16.48
C ILE A 90 23.18 7.29 15.78
N SER A 91 23.37 8.58 15.49
CA SER A 91 24.63 9.04 14.92
C SER A 91 25.80 8.75 15.87
N ARG A 92 27.02 8.55 15.34
CA ARG A 92 28.22 8.34 16.19
C ARG A 92 28.43 9.51 17.18
N ALA A 93 28.01 10.71 16.81
CA ALA A 93 28.07 11.89 17.67
C ALA A 93 27.10 11.78 18.85
N GLU A 94 25.87 11.35 18.61
CA GLU A 94 24.87 11.11 19.66
C GLU A 94 25.26 9.94 20.54
N ALA A 95 25.76 8.84 19.96
CA ALA A 95 26.34 7.72 20.72
C ALA A 95 27.48 8.19 21.63
N ARG A 96 28.40 9.02 21.11
CA ARG A 96 29.52 9.56 21.89
C ARG A 96 29.04 10.50 22.99
N MET A 97 28.05 11.35 22.72
CA MET A 97 27.46 12.23 23.74
C MET A 97 26.75 11.44 24.84
N ALA A 98 25.98 10.42 24.48
CA ALA A 98 25.30 9.54 25.42
C ALA A 98 26.31 8.83 26.36
N LEU A 99 27.38 8.27 25.79
CA LEU A 99 28.45 7.64 26.56
C LEU A 99 29.19 8.63 27.49
N ALA A 100 29.46 9.85 27.02
CA ALA A 100 30.13 10.87 27.82
C ALA A 100 29.30 11.30 29.04
N ARG A 101 27.97 11.42 28.88
CA ARG A 101 27.04 11.76 29.97
C ARG A 101 26.99 10.66 31.05
N LEU A 102 27.00 9.38 30.63
CA LEU A 102 27.01 8.25 31.55
C LEU A 102 28.27 8.21 32.44
N HIS A 103 29.42 8.55 31.85
CA HIS A 103 30.71 8.55 32.56
C HIS A 103 30.88 9.74 33.52
N ALA A 104 30.21 10.85 33.24
CA ALA A 104 30.16 12.00 34.15
C ALA A 104 29.29 11.70 35.38
N ALA A 105 28.13 11.05 35.19
CA ALA A 105 27.25 10.65 36.28
C ALA A 105 27.91 9.64 37.25
N ARG A 106 28.71 8.70 36.72
CA ARG A 106 29.46 7.72 37.54
C ARG A 106 30.59 8.33 38.39
N ARG A 107 31.10 9.51 38.05
CA ARG A 107 32.15 10.19 38.83
C ARG A 107 31.59 11.15 39.89
N ALA A 108 30.29 11.42 39.85
CA ALA A 108 29.62 12.36 40.73
C ALA A 108 28.87 11.68 41.89
N GLY A 109 28.89 10.35 41.97
CA GLY A 109 28.39 9.55 43.10
C GLY A 109 29.51 8.71 43.69
#